data_AF-A0A1Y9THK9-F1
#
_entry.id   AF-A0A1Y9THK9-F1
#
_cell.length_a   1.000
_cell.length_b   1.000
_cell.length_c   1.000
_cell.angle_alpha   90.00
_cell.angle_beta   90.00
_cell.angle_gamma   90.00
#
_symmetry.space_group_name_H-M   'P 1'
#
loop_
_entity.id
_entity.type
_entity.pdbx_description
1 polymer ?
#
loop_
_entity_poly.entity_id
_entity_poly.type
_entity_poly.pdbx_seq_one_letter_code
_entity_poly.pdbx_strand_id
1 'polypeptide(L)'
;MTSLDTSYTLQNKLLKLSVYGALLLAIIGIVIGYLVSSQMVLFDGLYSFISVILSFLSLYTANYIRKKDIKRFPFGKEMLEPIVIIIKYLVILLLTFSALVSSFITVFNGGRETVVEFALLYALVSTIVCWAIYACLQKHSKEEYGLIKAEANQWRMDMYLSGAVLIGFLFASLLSLTPYSHIIPYVDPLMVILVASYFVKVPITEMAKAIKEVLEMAPAQAIEEKYQDVVFSIEKTYKVEQSYLRMSKVGSKLYVEIDFILNNQSDILTIDDQDFIREQIDQQTKELKYEKWVTVCFTKNRKWAH
;
A
#
# COMPACT_ATOMS: atom_id res chain seq x y z
N MET A 1 1.05 26.36 -25.98
CA MET A 1 1.05 25.01 -25.38
C MET A 1 2.28 24.88 -24.52
N THR A 2 2.09 25.06 -23.22
CA THR A 2 3.15 25.24 -22.21
C THR A 2 3.82 23.91 -21.85
N SER A 3 5.10 23.95 -21.45
CA SER A 3 5.91 22.79 -21.04
C SER A 3 5.25 21.89 -19.96
N LEU A 4 4.31 22.44 -19.19
CA LEU A 4 3.47 21.74 -18.23
C LEU A 4 2.48 20.79 -18.90
N ASP A 5 1.81 21.18 -20.00
CA ASP A 5 0.84 20.32 -20.72
C ASP A 5 1.52 19.10 -21.35
N THR A 6 2.74 19.30 -21.88
CA THR A 6 3.56 18.21 -22.44
C THR A 6 3.99 17.24 -21.34
N SER A 7 4.26 17.73 -20.13
CA SER A 7 4.64 16.91 -18.98
C SER A 7 3.46 16.09 -18.45
N TYR A 8 2.27 16.69 -18.30
CA TYR A 8 1.05 15.98 -17.89
C TYR A 8 0.60 14.93 -18.91
N THR A 9 0.69 15.24 -20.20
CA THR A 9 0.32 14.28 -21.26
C THR A 9 1.29 13.10 -21.32
N LEU A 10 2.60 13.32 -21.11
CA LEU A 10 3.59 12.26 -21.01
C LEU A 10 3.36 11.37 -19.78
N GLN A 11 3.12 11.97 -18.61
CA GLN A 11 2.82 11.21 -17.37
C GLN A 11 1.61 10.28 -17.55
N ASN A 12 0.51 10.81 -18.10
CA ASN A 12 -0.69 10.03 -18.32
C ASN A 12 -0.45 8.89 -19.33
N LYS A 13 0.38 9.12 -20.36
CA LYS A 13 0.80 8.05 -21.30
C LYS A 13 1.63 6.97 -20.62
N LEU A 14 2.58 7.33 -19.75
CA LEU A 14 3.42 6.38 -19.02
C LEU A 14 2.62 5.56 -18.00
N LEU A 15 1.69 6.18 -17.28
CA LEU A 15 0.79 5.49 -16.36
C LEU A 15 -0.17 4.55 -17.11
N LYS A 16 -0.71 4.97 -18.26
CA LYS A 16 -1.50 4.09 -19.14
C LYS A 16 -0.67 2.91 -19.64
N LEU A 17 0.58 3.16 -20.06
CA LEU A 17 1.50 2.09 -20.46
C LEU A 17 1.69 1.07 -19.32
N SER A 18 1.87 1.55 -18.08
CA SER A 18 1.94 0.67 -16.90
C SER A 18 0.68 -0.18 -16.74
N VAL A 19 -0.50 0.45 -16.69
CA VAL A 19 -1.77 -0.25 -16.46
C VAL A 19 -2.06 -1.26 -17.56
N TYR A 20 -1.93 -0.87 -18.84
CA TYR A 20 -2.17 -1.77 -19.96
C TYR A 20 -1.11 -2.86 -20.07
N GLY A 21 0.15 -2.56 -19.76
CA GLY A 21 1.23 -3.54 -19.72
C GLY A 21 1.00 -4.60 -18.65
N ALA A 22 0.64 -4.18 -17.44
CA ALA A 22 0.32 -5.07 -16.34
C ALA A 22 -0.91 -5.94 -16.66
N LEU A 23 -1.97 -5.35 -17.22
CA LEU A 23 -3.17 -6.08 -17.61
C LEU A 23 -2.88 -7.12 -18.71
N LEU A 24 -2.08 -6.74 -19.72
CA LEU A 24 -1.71 -7.64 -20.82
C LEU A 24 -0.86 -8.80 -20.32
N LEU A 25 0.17 -8.54 -19.50
CA LEU A 25 0.98 -9.61 -18.89
C LEU A 25 0.15 -10.52 -18.01
N ALA A 26 -0.78 -9.96 -17.23
CA ALA A 26 -1.67 -10.75 -16.39
C ALA A 26 -2.53 -11.73 -17.21
N ILE A 27 -3.14 -11.26 -18.30
CA ILE A 27 -3.96 -12.10 -19.19
C ILE A 27 -3.09 -13.17 -19.87
N ILE A 28 -1.92 -12.79 -20.38
CA ILE A 28 -0.99 -13.73 -21.02
C ILE A 28 -0.53 -14.79 -19.99
N GLY A 29 -0.19 -14.39 -18.77
CA GLY A 29 0.21 -15.30 -17.70
C GLY A 29 -0.90 -16.28 -17.32
N ILE A 30 -2.15 -15.84 -17.25
CA ILE A 30 -3.30 -16.73 -16.99
C ILE A 30 -3.46 -17.75 -18.13
N VAL A 31 -3.45 -17.28 -19.38
CA VAL A 31 -3.66 -18.13 -20.56
C VAL A 31 -2.52 -19.14 -20.69
N ILE A 32 -1.26 -18.69 -20.64
CA ILE A 32 -0.10 -19.56 -20.76
C ILE A 32 0.01 -20.50 -19.56
N GLY A 33 -0.21 -20.01 -18.33
CA GLY A 33 -0.19 -20.85 -17.13
C GLY A 33 -1.18 -22.01 -17.21
N TYR A 34 -2.37 -21.75 -17.75
CA TYR A 34 -3.35 -22.80 -18.02
C TYR A 34 -2.89 -23.77 -19.12
N LEU A 35 -2.44 -23.26 -20.29
CA LEU A 35 -2.02 -24.09 -21.43
C LEU A 35 -0.81 -24.98 -21.10
N VAL A 36 0.12 -24.47 -20.31
CA VAL A 36 1.38 -25.13 -19.92
C VAL A 36 1.22 -25.95 -18.63
N SER A 37 0.03 -25.89 -18.02
CA SER A 37 -0.26 -26.48 -16.70
C SER A 37 0.63 -25.99 -15.57
N SER A 38 1.29 -24.82 -15.70
CA SER A 38 2.15 -24.25 -14.65
C SER A 38 1.33 -23.49 -13.62
N GLN A 39 1.41 -23.94 -12.37
CA GLN A 39 0.76 -23.28 -11.25
C GLN A 39 1.46 -21.96 -10.92
N MET A 40 2.79 -21.88 -11.06
CA MET A 40 3.55 -20.65 -10.80
C MET A 40 3.19 -19.54 -11.79
N VAL A 41 3.14 -19.86 -13.08
CA VAL A 41 2.78 -18.89 -14.13
C VAL A 41 1.31 -18.46 -13.99
N LEU A 42 0.42 -19.41 -13.70
CA LEU A 42 -0.99 -19.11 -13.45
C LEU A 42 -1.16 -18.21 -12.21
N PHE A 43 -0.43 -18.48 -11.12
CA PHE A 43 -0.45 -17.67 -9.91
C PHE A 43 0.00 -16.23 -10.17
N ASP A 44 1.12 -16.05 -10.87
CA ASP A 44 1.63 -14.73 -11.27
C ASP A 44 0.61 -13.94 -12.10
N GLY A 45 0.00 -14.58 -13.09
CA GLY A 45 -1.05 -13.99 -13.92
C GLY A 45 -2.30 -13.59 -13.12
N LEU A 46 -2.82 -14.49 -12.28
CA LEU A 46 -3.99 -14.22 -11.45
C LEU A 46 -3.73 -13.11 -10.42
N TYR A 47 -2.56 -13.14 -9.77
CA TYR A 47 -2.16 -12.13 -8.80
C TYR A 47 -2.12 -10.74 -9.44
N SER A 48 -1.48 -10.65 -10.61
CA SER A 48 -1.39 -9.40 -11.38
C SER A 48 -2.77 -8.90 -11.82
N PHE A 49 -3.62 -9.79 -12.34
CA PHE A 49 -4.96 -9.44 -12.81
C PHE A 49 -5.84 -8.89 -11.68
N ILE A 50 -5.88 -9.61 -10.56
CA ILE A 50 -6.62 -9.20 -9.37
C ILE A 50 -6.08 -7.87 -8.83
N SER A 51 -4.76 -7.70 -8.81
CA SER A 51 -4.13 -6.45 -8.36
C SER A 51 -4.54 -5.25 -9.22
N VAL A 52 -4.64 -5.40 -10.54
CA VAL A 52 -5.13 -4.35 -11.44
C VAL A 52 -6.57 -3.97 -11.12
N ILE A 53 -7.46 -4.95 -10.94
CA ILE A 53 -8.87 -4.71 -10.56
C ILE A 53 -8.96 -3.97 -9.23
N LEU A 54 -8.20 -4.41 -8.23
CA LEU A 54 -8.18 -3.79 -6.90
C LEU A 54 -7.60 -2.37 -6.94
N SER A 55 -6.62 -2.10 -7.81
CA SER A 55 -6.10 -0.75 -8.03
C SER A 55 -7.15 0.19 -8.63
N PHE A 56 -7.99 -0.28 -9.55
CA PHE A 56 -9.13 0.51 -10.03
C PHE A 56 -10.12 0.82 -8.91
N LEU A 57 -10.41 -0.14 -8.03
CA LEU A 57 -11.25 0.07 -6.85
C LEU A 57 -10.64 1.12 -5.90
N SER A 58 -9.33 1.06 -5.64
CA SER A 58 -8.63 2.05 -4.82
C SER A 58 -8.70 3.45 -5.45
N LEU A 59 -8.48 3.57 -6.76
CA LEU A 59 -8.56 4.84 -7.49
C LEU A 59 -9.98 5.43 -7.46
N TYR A 60 -10.99 4.60 -7.68
CA TYR A 60 -12.38 5.00 -7.57
C TYR A 60 -12.69 5.53 -6.17
N THR A 61 -12.26 4.79 -5.15
CA THR A 61 -12.46 5.15 -3.73
C THR A 61 -11.76 6.46 -3.38
N ALA A 62 -10.50 6.65 -3.77
CA ALA A 62 -9.78 7.90 -3.56
C ALA A 62 -10.47 9.11 -4.22
N ASN A 63 -11.04 8.93 -5.42
CA ASN A 63 -11.82 9.96 -6.09
C ASN A 63 -13.17 10.23 -5.40
N TYR A 64 -13.78 9.20 -4.82
CA TYR A 64 -15.02 9.34 -4.05
C TYR A 64 -14.80 10.04 -2.70
N ILE A 65 -13.69 9.76 -2.02
CA ILE A 65 -13.28 10.41 -0.77
C ILE A 65 -13.09 11.91 -0.97
N ARG A 66 -12.36 12.30 -2.03
CA ARG A 66 -12.10 13.72 -2.37
C ARG A 66 -13.36 14.56 -2.62
N LYS A 67 -14.50 13.94 -2.96
CA LYS A 67 -15.77 14.65 -3.14
C LYS A 67 -16.37 14.99 -1.78
N LYS A 68 -16.37 16.27 -1.41
CA LYS A 68 -17.02 16.79 -0.19
C LYS A 68 -18.53 16.51 -0.22
N ASP A 69 -19.02 15.83 0.82
CA ASP A 69 -20.44 15.54 1.05
C ASP A 69 -20.72 15.62 2.55
N ILE A 70 -20.74 16.85 3.07
CA ILE A 70 -20.85 17.11 4.52
C ILE A 70 -22.21 16.65 5.07
N LYS A 71 -23.27 16.65 4.24
CA LYS A 71 -24.62 16.24 4.69
C LYS A 71 -24.68 14.76 5.04
N ARG A 72 -24.03 13.90 4.26
CA ARG A 72 -24.01 12.45 4.50
C ARG A 72 -22.81 12.02 5.34
N PHE A 73 -21.68 12.72 5.20
CA PHE A 73 -20.42 12.43 5.87
C PHE A 73 -19.88 13.69 6.56
N PRO A 74 -20.42 14.07 7.73
CA PRO A 74 -20.02 15.31 8.43
C PRO A 74 -18.52 15.39 8.73
N PHE A 75 -17.90 14.25 9.03
CA PHE A 75 -16.48 14.13 9.37
C PHE A 75 -15.60 13.69 8.19
N GLY A 76 -16.21 13.48 7.01
CA GLY A 76 -15.52 13.00 5.81
C GLY A 76 -15.63 11.50 5.58
N LYS A 77 -14.92 11.01 4.56
CA LYS A 77 -15.05 9.65 4.02
C LYS A 77 -13.78 8.81 4.16
N GLU A 78 -12.81 9.31 4.92
CA GLU A 78 -11.45 8.75 5.00
C GLU A 78 -11.45 7.28 5.43
N MET A 79 -12.42 6.85 6.25
CA MET A 79 -12.60 5.46 6.69
C MET A 79 -12.77 4.47 5.52
N LEU A 80 -13.23 4.92 4.35
CA LEU A 80 -13.34 4.06 3.17
C LEU A 80 -11.96 3.60 2.65
N GLU A 81 -10.90 4.38 2.86
CA GLU A 81 -9.56 4.02 2.44
C GLU A 81 -9.05 2.74 3.13
N PRO A 82 -8.97 2.66 4.47
CA PRO A 82 -8.53 1.45 5.14
C PRO A 82 -9.50 0.26 4.92
N ILE A 83 -10.81 0.48 4.75
CA ILE A 83 -11.76 -0.59 4.41
C ILE A 83 -11.39 -1.24 3.05
N VAL A 84 -11.12 -0.42 2.04
CA VAL A 84 -10.72 -0.94 0.71
C VAL A 84 -9.37 -1.62 0.77
N ILE A 85 -8.43 -1.12 1.60
CA ILE A 85 -7.15 -1.78 1.85
C ILE A 85 -7.35 -3.18 2.47
N ILE A 86 -8.23 -3.31 3.47
CA ILE A 86 -8.58 -4.61 4.07
C ILE A 86 -9.13 -5.56 3.02
N ILE A 87 -10.11 -5.13 2.21
CA ILE A 87 -10.69 -5.96 1.14
C ILE A 87 -9.61 -6.38 0.14
N LYS A 88 -8.76 -5.45 -0.29
CA LYS A 88 -7.68 -5.72 -1.24
C LYS A 88 -6.76 -6.82 -0.73
N TYR A 89 -6.27 -6.68 0.50
CA TYR A 89 -5.34 -7.65 1.07
C TYR A 89 -6.00 -8.96 1.48
N LEU A 90 -7.29 -8.96 1.82
CA LEU A 90 -8.06 -10.19 2.05
C LEU A 90 -8.15 -11.03 0.76
N VAL A 91 -8.48 -10.41 -0.38
CA VAL A 91 -8.55 -11.12 -1.68
C VAL A 91 -7.19 -11.68 -2.07
N ILE A 92 -6.12 -10.90 -1.92
CA ILE A 92 -4.74 -11.34 -2.18
C ILE A 92 -4.32 -12.49 -1.25
N LEU A 93 -4.70 -12.41 0.03
CA LEU A 93 -4.40 -13.45 1.01
C LEU A 93 -5.11 -14.77 0.66
N LEU A 94 -6.39 -14.72 0.27
CA LEU A 94 -7.14 -15.90 -0.17
C LEU A 94 -6.53 -16.54 -1.41
N LEU A 95 -6.14 -15.73 -2.41
CA LEU A 95 -5.45 -16.21 -3.60
C LEU A 95 -4.15 -16.92 -3.21
N THR A 96 -3.28 -16.24 -2.46
CA THR A 96 -1.97 -16.76 -2.06
C THR A 96 -2.11 -18.03 -1.22
N PHE A 97 -3.05 -18.05 -0.27
CA PHE A 97 -3.31 -19.22 0.57
C PHE A 97 -3.82 -20.41 -0.26
N SER A 98 -4.75 -20.17 -1.19
CA SER A 98 -5.26 -21.22 -2.09
C SER A 98 -4.15 -21.81 -2.98
N ALA A 99 -3.27 -20.96 -3.51
CA ALA A 99 -2.13 -21.39 -4.31
C ALA A 99 -1.15 -22.24 -3.47
N LEU A 100 -0.84 -21.79 -2.26
CA LEU A 100 0.02 -22.49 -1.32
C LEU A 100 -0.53 -23.89 -0.98
N VAL A 101 -1.80 -24.00 -0.60
CA VAL A 101 -2.47 -25.28 -0.30
C VAL A 101 -2.46 -26.20 -1.52
N SER A 102 -2.82 -25.68 -2.70
CA SER A 102 -2.81 -26.44 -3.96
C SER A 102 -1.40 -26.95 -4.31
N SER A 103 -0.36 -26.15 -4.06
CA SER A 103 1.03 -26.56 -4.31
C SER A 103 1.51 -27.62 -3.33
N PHE A 104 1.16 -27.53 -2.05
CA PHE A 104 1.44 -28.61 -1.10
C PHE A 104 0.79 -29.93 -1.53
N ILE A 105 -0.50 -29.90 -1.90
CA ILE A 105 -1.21 -31.07 -2.41
C ILE A 105 -0.52 -31.63 -3.66
N THR A 106 -0.12 -30.75 -4.58
CA THR A 106 0.59 -31.13 -5.82
C THR A 106 1.93 -31.82 -5.50
N VAL A 107 2.71 -31.32 -4.55
CA VAL A 107 3.96 -31.96 -4.11
C VAL A 107 3.69 -33.35 -3.52
N PHE A 108 2.71 -33.50 -2.62
CA PHE A 108 2.39 -34.79 -2.03
C PHE A 108 1.84 -35.83 -3.02
N ASN A 109 1.24 -35.38 -4.12
CA ASN A 109 0.69 -36.24 -5.18
C ASN A 109 1.72 -36.61 -6.27
N GLY A 110 3.00 -36.35 -6.06
CA GLY A 110 4.06 -36.72 -7.03
C GLY A 110 4.52 -35.58 -7.96
N GLY A 111 4.12 -34.34 -7.68
CA GLY A 111 4.44 -33.19 -8.51
C GLY A 111 3.47 -33.00 -9.68
N ARG A 112 3.84 -32.12 -10.61
CA ARG A 112 3.05 -31.80 -11.80
C ARG A 112 3.93 -31.75 -13.03
N GLU A 113 3.49 -32.43 -14.09
CA GLU A 113 4.10 -32.27 -15.39
C GLU A 113 3.72 -30.90 -15.98
N THR A 114 4.68 -29.97 -15.93
CA THR A 114 4.58 -28.67 -16.57
C THR A 114 5.38 -28.68 -17.86
N VAL A 115 4.87 -28.05 -18.93
CA VAL A 115 5.63 -27.95 -20.19
C VAL A 115 6.74 -26.89 -20.03
N VAL A 116 7.87 -27.33 -19.48
CA VAL A 116 8.98 -26.47 -19.04
C VAL A 116 9.45 -25.50 -20.12
N GLU A 117 9.48 -25.93 -21.39
CA GLU A 117 9.93 -25.10 -22.52
C GLU A 117 9.07 -23.84 -22.70
N PHE A 118 7.75 -23.98 -22.69
CA PHE A 118 6.84 -22.84 -22.82
C PHE A 118 6.80 -21.99 -21.56
N ALA A 119 6.93 -22.60 -20.38
CA ALA A 119 7.03 -21.87 -19.12
C ALA A 119 8.31 -21.01 -19.05
N LEU A 120 9.44 -21.57 -19.50
CA LEU A 120 10.71 -20.87 -19.61
C LEU A 120 10.63 -19.71 -20.60
N LEU A 121 10.03 -19.94 -21.78
CA LEU A 121 9.82 -18.89 -22.78
C LEU A 121 8.96 -17.76 -22.23
N TYR A 122 7.86 -18.08 -21.55
CA TYR A 122 7.03 -17.07 -20.88
C TYR A 122 7.82 -16.30 -19.83
N ALA A 123 8.55 -16.99 -18.94
CA ALA A 123 9.32 -16.34 -17.88
C ALA A 123 10.39 -15.40 -18.47
N LEU A 124 11.02 -15.79 -19.58
CA LEU A 124 12.00 -14.97 -20.30
C LEU A 124 11.34 -13.72 -20.90
N VAL A 125 10.23 -13.89 -21.64
CA VAL A 125 9.49 -12.76 -22.24
C VAL A 125 8.96 -11.82 -21.16
N SER A 126 8.33 -12.36 -20.11
CA SER A 126 7.81 -11.58 -18.98
C SER A 126 8.93 -10.77 -18.32
N THR A 127 10.08 -11.38 -18.03
CA THR A 127 11.24 -10.69 -17.44
C THR A 127 11.72 -9.54 -18.33
N ILE A 128 11.81 -9.75 -19.65
CA ILE A 128 12.23 -8.70 -20.60
C ILE A 128 11.22 -7.57 -20.65
N VAL A 129 9.91 -7.87 -20.69
CA VAL A 129 8.85 -6.86 -20.72
C VAL A 129 8.85 -6.05 -19.42
N CYS A 130 8.92 -6.73 -18.27
CA CYS A 130 9.03 -6.07 -16.97
C CYS A 130 10.24 -5.15 -16.90
N TRP A 131 11.39 -5.61 -17.40
CA TRP A 131 12.60 -4.79 -17.47
C TRP A 131 12.45 -3.59 -18.41
N ALA A 132 11.86 -3.77 -19.59
CA ALA A 132 11.67 -2.70 -20.56
C ALA A 132 10.73 -1.60 -20.01
N ILE A 133 9.62 -1.98 -19.38
CA ILE A 133 8.67 -1.04 -18.78
C ILE A 133 9.30 -0.35 -17.57
N TYR A 134 10.00 -1.10 -16.69
CA TYR A 134 10.78 -0.52 -15.60
C TYR A 134 11.78 0.51 -16.09
N ALA A 135 12.62 0.17 -17.07
CA ALA A 135 13.65 1.07 -17.61
C ALA A 135 13.01 2.33 -18.22
N CYS A 136 11.89 2.18 -18.92
CA CYS A 136 11.12 3.29 -19.48
C CYS A 136 10.61 4.24 -18.38
N LEU A 137 9.97 3.70 -17.34
CA LEU A 137 9.43 4.48 -16.22
C LEU A 137 10.55 5.12 -15.39
N GLN A 138 11.61 4.36 -15.09
CA GLN A 138 12.76 4.82 -14.32
C GLN A 138 13.45 6.01 -14.99
N LYS A 139 13.62 5.97 -16.32
CA LYS A 139 14.19 7.07 -17.10
C LYS A 139 13.39 8.38 -16.97
N HIS A 140 12.10 8.30 -16.68
CA HIS A 140 11.20 9.45 -16.54
C HIS A 140 10.78 9.70 -15.08
N SER A 141 11.36 8.96 -14.11
CA SER A 141 11.06 9.08 -12.68
C SER A 141 11.81 10.27 -12.05
N LYS A 142 11.29 11.47 -12.26
CA LYS A 142 11.75 12.67 -11.53
C LYS A 142 11.15 12.67 -10.12
N GLU A 143 11.83 13.28 -9.15
CA GLU A 143 11.40 13.30 -7.74
C GLU A 143 10.02 13.93 -7.53
N GLU A 144 9.63 14.88 -8.39
CA GLU A 144 8.30 15.50 -8.38
C GLU A 144 7.17 14.55 -8.82
N TYR A 145 7.47 13.41 -9.47
CA TYR A 145 6.49 12.50 -10.06
C TYR A 145 6.37 11.21 -9.24
N GLY A 146 5.85 11.34 -8.02
CA GLY A 146 5.73 10.24 -7.05
C GLY A 146 5.02 9.00 -7.59
N LEU A 147 4.00 9.16 -8.44
CA LEU A 147 3.28 8.03 -9.06
C LEU A 147 4.15 7.25 -10.05
N ILE A 148 4.90 7.92 -10.93
CA ILE A 148 5.79 7.23 -11.88
C ILE A 148 6.91 6.50 -11.14
N LYS A 149 7.43 7.10 -10.06
CA LYS A 149 8.44 6.45 -9.20
C LYS A 149 7.87 5.22 -8.47
N ALA A 150 6.62 5.31 -8.01
CA ALA A 150 5.94 4.18 -7.39
C ALA A 150 5.72 3.03 -8.40
N GLU A 151 5.22 3.34 -9.60
CA GLU A 151 5.05 2.36 -10.68
C GLU A 151 6.39 1.76 -11.11
N ALA A 152 7.44 2.57 -11.29
CA ALA A 152 8.79 2.06 -11.60
C ALA A 152 9.28 1.07 -10.53
N ASN A 153 9.10 1.40 -9.24
CA ASN A 153 9.46 0.49 -8.16
C ASN A 153 8.65 -0.81 -8.18
N GLN A 154 7.37 -0.76 -8.55
CA GLN A 154 6.54 -1.94 -8.70
C GLN A 154 7.06 -2.83 -9.85
N TRP A 155 7.26 -2.26 -11.04
CA TRP A 155 7.83 -2.99 -12.18
C TRP A 155 9.22 -3.55 -11.91
N ARG A 156 10.00 -2.91 -11.04
CA ARG A 156 11.27 -3.46 -10.55
C ARG A 156 11.07 -4.72 -9.70
N MET A 157 10.08 -4.72 -8.82
CA MET A 157 9.73 -5.92 -8.05
C MET A 157 9.19 -7.02 -8.95
N ASP A 158 8.33 -6.69 -9.91
CA ASP A 158 7.79 -7.66 -10.88
C ASP A 158 8.90 -8.25 -11.77
N MET A 159 9.91 -7.45 -12.13
CA MET A 159 11.12 -7.92 -12.81
C MET A 159 11.90 -8.92 -11.96
N TYR A 160 12.14 -8.62 -10.67
CA TYR A 160 12.84 -9.56 -9.78
C TYR A 160 12.07 -10.86 -9.58
N LEU A 161 10.75 -10.78 -9.42
CA LEU A 161 9.90 -11.95 -9.32
C LEU A 161 9.94 -12.80 -10.60
N SER A 162 9.75 -12.17 -11.76
CA SER A 162 9.83 -12.83 -13.06
C SER A 162 11.21 -13.45 -13.31
N GLY A 163 12.27 -12.76 -12.90
CA GLY A 163 13.64 -13.27 -12.98
C GLY A 163 13.88 -14.48 -12.08
N ALA A 164 13.33 -14.49 -10.86
CA ALA A 164 13.38 -15.66 -9.99
C ALA A 164 12.62 -16.85 -10.61
N VAL A 165 11.47 -16.58 -11.25
CA VAL A 165 10.71 -17.60 -11.99
C VAL A 165 11.49 -18.15 -13.18
N LEU A 166 12.14 -17.27 -13.94
CA LEU A 166 13.02 -17.63 -15.05
C LEU A 166 14.17 -18.53 -14.60
N ILE A 167 14.84 -18.19 -13.49
CA ILE A 167 15.92 -19.01 -12.93
C ILE A 167 15.39 -20.39 -12.52
N GLY A 168 14.20 -20.46 -11.91
CA GLY A 168 13.57 -21.73 -11.54
C GLY A 168 13.29 -22.64 -12.73
N PHE A 169 12.69 -22.11 -13.81
CA PHE A 169 12.47 -22.89 -15.03
C PHE A 169 13.75 -23.19 -15.80
N LEU A 170 14.76 -22.32 -15.75
CA LEU A 170 16.07 -22.60 -16.33
C LEU A 170 16.73 -23.78 -15.63
N PHE A 171 16.61 -23.84 -14.30
CA PHE A 171 17.05 -24.98 -13.52
C PHE A 171 16.29 -26.26 -13.87
N ALA A 172 14.95 -26.19 -14.01
CA ALA A 172 14.15 -27.32 -14.49
C ALA A 172 14.59 -27.81 -15.88
N SER A 173 14.90 -26.88 -16.79
CA SER A 173 15.39 -27.19 -18.13
C SER A 173 16.79 -27.78 -18.16
N LEU A 174 17.67 -27.42 -17.22
CA LEU A 174 18.99 -28.03 -17.10
C LEU A 174 18.90 -29.44 -16.50
N LEU A 175 17.97 -29.65 -15.55
CA LEU A 175 17.74 -30.96 -14.95
C LEU A 175 17.27 -32.01 -15.97
N SER A 176 16.56 -31.61 -17.03
CA SER A 176 16.13 -32.54 -18.09
C SER A 176 17.30 -33.18 -18.86
N LEU A 177 18.47 -32.55 -18.85
CA LEU A 177 19.70 -33.04 -19.45
C LEU A 177 20.51 -33.93 -18.49
N THR A 178 20.04 -34.15 -17.26
CA THR A 178 20.73 -34.89 -16.20
C THR A 178 19.93 -36.11 -15.75
N PRO A 179 20.53 -37.09 -15.05
CA PRO A 179 19.80 -38.24 -14.49
C PRO A 179 18.78 -37.87 -13.40
N TYR A 180 18.72 -36.60 -12.96
CA TYR A 180 17.81 -36.10 -11.93
C TYR A 180 16.47 -35.61 -12.48
N SER A 181 16.07 -36.05 -13.68
CA SER A 181 14.82 -35.64 -14.34
C SER A 181 13.55 -35.91 -13.51
N HIS A 182 13.59 -36.86 -12.59
CA HIS A 182 12.50 -37.17 -11.65
C HIS A 182 12.14 -35.99 -10.71
N ILE A 183 13.00 -34.98 -10.58
CA ILE A 183 12.77 -33.80 -9.72
C ILE A 183 11.96 -32.72 -10.46
N ILE A 184 11.93 -32.73 -11.80
CA ILE A 184 11.30 -31.69 -12.62
C ILE A 184 9.84 -31.42 -12.25
N PRO A 185 8.97 -32.43 -12.00
CA PRO A 185 7.58 -32.20 -11.64
C PRO A 185 7.39 -31.43 -10.33
N TYR A 186 8.41 -31.34 -9.49
CA TYR A 186 8.37 -30.65 -8.21
C TYR A 186 8.81 -29.18 -8.30
N VAL A 187 9.49 -28.78 -9.38
CA VAL A 187 10.08 -27.43 -9.47
C VAL A 187 9.02 -26.34 -9.42
N ASP A 188 7.99 -26.42 -10.26
CA ASP A 188 6.88 -25.45 -10.30
C ASP A 188 6.15 -25.31 -8.96
N PRO A 189 5.63 -26.39 -8.31
CA PRO A 189 4.93 -26.24 -7.04
C PRO A 189 5.86 -25.81 -5.88
N LEU A 190 7.15 -26.16 -5.90
CA LEU A 190 8.11 -25.65 -4.91
C LEU A 190 8.34 -24.15 -5.07
N MET A 191 8.41 -23.65 -6.30
CA MET A 191 8.50 -22.21 -6.56
C MET A 191 7.27 -21.47 -6.03
N VAL A 192 6.07 -22.01 -6.24
CA VAL A 192 4.84 -21.43 -5.67
C VAL A 192 4.90 -21.42 -4.15
N ILE A 193 5.30 -22.53 -3.49
CA ILE A 193 5.42 -22.58 -2.03
C ILE A 193 6.38 -21.51 -1.51
N LEU A 194 7.55 -21.36 -2.14
CA LEU A 194 8.56 -20.38 -1.75
C LEU A 194 8.05 -18.95 -1.90
N VAL A 195 7.51 -18.61 -3.08
CA VAL A 195 7.00 -17.27 -3.36
C VAL A 195 5.79 -16.95 -2.50
N ALA A 196 4.78 -17.83 -2.47
CA ALA A 196 3.57 -17.62 -1.68
C ALA A 196 3.89 -17.45 -0.19
N SER A 197 4.78 -18.26 0.38
CA SER A 197 5.20 -18.14 1.79
C SER A 197 5.83 -16.78 2.09
N TYR A 198 6.67 -16.26 1.19
CA TYR A 198 7.25 -14.93 1.33
C TYR A 198 6.18 -13.84 1.23
N PHE A 199 5.24 -13.97 0.28
CA PHE A 199 4.22 -12.97 0.00
C PHE A 199 3.14 -12.88 1.08
N VAL A 200 2.79 -13.97 1.77
CA VAL A 200 1.74 -13.99 2.82
C VAL A 200 1.96 -12.92 3.91
N LYS A 201 3.20 -12.59 4.24
CA LYS A 201 3.52 -11.61 5.29
C LYS A 201 3.00 -10.21 4.94
N VAL A 202 3.04 -9.82 3.67
CA VAL A 202 2.70 -8.47 3.23
C VAL A 202 1.20 -8.18 3.43
N PRO A 203 0.25 -8.97 2.89
CA PRO A 203 -1.18 -8.77 3.12
C PRO A 203 -1.57 -8.75 4.59
N ILE A 204 -1.01 -9.66 5.42
CA ILE A 204 -1.33 -9.71 6.85
C ILE A 204 -0.92 -8.42 7.56
N THR A 205 0.30 -7.94 7.29
CA THR A 205 0.84 -6.73 7.92
C THR A 205 0.05 -5.49 7.51
N GLU A 206 -0.25 -5.34 6.22
CA GLU A 206 -0.98 -4.18 5.72
C GLU A 206 -2.47 -4.20 6.12
N MET A 207 -3.09 -5.37 6.14
CA MET A 207 -4.44 -5.54 6.67
C MET A 207 -4.51 -5.20 8.17
N ALA A 208 -3.53 -5.64 8.96
CA ALA A 208 -3.46 -5.29 10.38
C ALA A 208 -3.34 -3.77 10.60
N LYS A 209 -2.50 -3.08 9.81
CA LYS A 209 -2.42 -1.60 9.87
C LYS A 209 -3.76 -0.95 9.52
N ALA A 210 -4.41 -1.40 8.46
CA ALA A 210 -5.70 -0.86 8.05
C ALA A 210 -6.81 -1.12 9.08
N ILE A 211 -6.81 -2.28 9.74
CA ILE A 211 -7.73 -2.57 10.87
C ILE A 211 -7.49 -1.59 12.02
N LYS A 212 -6.22 -1.29 12.36
CA LYS A 212 -5.91 -0.29 13.39
C LYS A 212 -6.48 1.08 13.04
N GLU A 213 -6.43 1.49 11.77
CA GLU A 213 -7.04 2.75 11.32
C GLU A 213 -8.57 2.72 11.38
N VAL A 214 -9.21 1.59 11.03
CA VAL A 214 -10.67 1.42 11.19
C VAL A 214 -11.09 1.50 12.66
N LEU A 215 -10.24 1.03 13.58
CA LEU A 215 -10.44 1.11 15.02
C LEU A 215 -10.01 2.46 15.62
N GLU A 216 -9.66 3.44 14.78
CA GLU A 216 -9.21 4.77 15.19
C GLU A 216 -8.06 4.74 16.20
N MET A 217 -7.14 3.79 16.05
CA MET A 217 -5.97 3.71 16.92
C MET A 217 -5.01 4.89 16.72
N ALA A 218 -4.15 5.08 17.72
CA ALA A 218 -3.13 6.13 17.74
C ALA A 218 -2.25 6.11 16.47
N PRO A 219 -1.79 7.29 16.00
CA PRO A 219 -0.86 7.40 14.88
C PRO A 219 0.51 6.79 15.21
N ALA A 220 1.44 6.85 14.25
CA ALA A 220 2.83 6.46 14.50
C ALA A 220 3.43 7.31 15.62
N GLN A 221 4.23 6.68 16.48
CA GLN A 221 4.82 7.28 17.68
C GLN A 221 5.51 8.63 17.41
N ALA A 222 6.26 8.76 16.31
CA ALA A 222 6.93 10.02 15.95
C ALA A 222 5.97 11.20 15.71
N ILE A 223 4.73 10.94 15.25
CA ILE A 223 3.69 11.96 15.08
C ILE A 223 3.12 12.35 16.44
N GLU A 224 2.89 11.35 17.29
CA GLU A 224 2.36 11.55 18.64
C GLU A 224 3.34 12.34 19.52
N GLU A 225 4.61 11.96 19.55
CA GLU A 225 5.69 12.65 20.27
C GLU A 225 5.77 14.12 19.84
N LYS A 226 5.65 14.39 18.53
CA LYS A 226 5.66 15.76 18.01
C LYS A 226 4.52 16.61 18.59
N TYR A 227 3.30 16.08 18.68
CA TYR A 227 2.19 16.81 19.28
C TYR A 227 2.32 16.91 20.80
N GLN A 228 2.84 15.88 21.47
CA GLN A 228 3.13 15.91 22.91
C GLN A 228 4.10 17.04 23.25
N ASP A 229 5.19 17.20 22.47
CA ASP A 229 6.16 18.28 22.66
C ASP A 229 5.52 19.68 22.52
N VAL A 230 4.68 19.85 21.50
CA VAL A 230 3.95 21.11 21.25
C VAL A 230 3.00 21.42 22.42
N VAL A 231 2.19 20.45 22.82
CA VAL A 231 1.22 20.59 23.92
C VAL A 231 1.94 20.92 25.24
N PHE A 232 3.02 20.20 25.55
CA PHE A 232 3.83 20.45 26.75
C PHE A 232 4.50 21.84 26.76
N SER A 233 4.93 22.31 25.59
CA SER A 233 5.46 23.68 25.46
C SER A 233 4.39 24.73 25.78
N ILE A 234 3.15 24.50 25.35
CA ILE A 234 2.03 25.39 25.60
C ILE A 234 1.65 25.36 27.09
N GLU A 235 1.59 24.18 27.71
CA GLU A 235 1.29 24.05 29.13
C GLU A 235 2.22 24.90 29.99
N LYS A 236 3.53 24.82 29.73
CA LYS A 236 4.55 25.58 30.45
C LYS A 236 4.45 27.09 30.20
N THR A 237 4.28 27.48 28.94
CA THR A 237 4.30 28.90 28.54
C THR A 237 3.09 29.64 29.11
N TYR A 238 1.93 29.00 29.13
CA TYR A 238 0.65 29.62 29.47
C TYR A 238 0.10 29.20 30.84
N LYS A 239 0.90 28.49 31.64
CA LYS A 239 0.57 28.00 32.99
C LYS A 239 -0.75 27.21 33.01
N VAL A 240 -0.91 26.33 32.03
CA VAL A 240 -2.06 25.41 31.98
C VAL A 240 -1.89 24.38 33.10
N GLU A 241 -2.97 24.03 33.80
CA GLU A 241 -2.92 23.08 34.92
C GLU A 241 -2.65 21.66 34.44
N GLN A 242 -3.34 21.26 33.38
CA GLN A 242 -3.24 19.93 32.79
C GLN A 242 -3.76 19.96 31.34
N SER A 243 -3.20 19.12 30.47
CA SER A 243 -3.72 18.84 29.14
C SER A 243 -4.05 17.37 28.92
N TYR A 244 -4.93 17.12 27.96
CA TYR A 244 -5.20 15.80 27.40
C TYR A 244 -5.03 15.87 25.89
N LEU A 245 -4.14 15.05 25.35
CA LEU A 245 -3.93 14.88 23.92
C LEU A 245 -4.50 13.52 23.50
N ARG A 246 -5.40 13.54 22.53
CA ARG A 246 -5.90 12.37 21.84
C ARG A 246 -5.63 12.49 20.37
N MET A 247 -5.19 11.40 19.78
CA MET A 247 -4.89 11.35 18.37
C MET A 247 -5.33 10.02 17.79
N SER A 248 -5.95 10.08 16.61
CA SER A 248 -6.21 8.91 15.79
C SER A 248 -5.89 9.22 14.33
N LYS A 249 -5.55 8.17 13.57
CA LYS A 249 -5.22 8.30 12.15
C LYS A 249 -6.13 7.39 11.33
N VAL A 250 -6.79 7.98 10.34
CA VAL A 250 -7.69 7.26 9.42
C VAL A 250 -7.38 7.68 7.99
N GLY A 251 -6.86 6.76 7.19
CA GLY A 251 -6.51 7.03 5.79
C GLY A 251 -5.49 8.15 5.67
N SER A 252 -5.85 9.22 4.96
CA SER A 252 -5.01 10.40 4.77
C SER A 252 -5.17 11.49 5.84
N LYS A 253 -6.07 11.29 6.82
CA LYS A 253 -6.46 12.28 7.82
C LYS A 253 -5.98 11.92 9.22
N LEU A 254 -5.55 12.96 9.95
CA LEU A 254 -5.16 12.91 11.34
C LEU A 254 -6.22 13.65 12.17
N TYR A 255 -6.88 12.94 13.08
CA TYR A 255 -7.76 13.53 14.07
C TYR A 255 -6.96 13.82 15.33
N VAL A 256 -7.03 15.06 15.80
CA VAL A 256 -6.32 15.53 16.98
C VAL A 256 -7.30 16.28 17.85
N GLU A 257 -7.46 15.82 19.09
CA GLU A 257 -8.20 16.53 20.12
C GLU A 257 -7.24 16.90 21.24
N ILE A 258 -7.28 18.17 21.63
CA ILE A 258 -6.45 18.73 22.69
C ILE A 258 -7.37 19.45 23.65
N ASP A 259 -7.42 18.99 24.90
CA ASP A 259 -8.16 19.67 25.96
C ASP A 259 -7.18 20.29 26.95
N PHE A 260 -7.19 21.61 27.07
CA PHE A 260 -6.41 22.35 28.06
C PHE A 260 -7.30 22.73 29.25
N ILE A 261 -6.88 22.31 30.45
CA ILE A 261 -7.53 22.65 31.72
C ILE A 261 -6.87 23.89 32.30
N LEU A 262 -7.63 24.98 32.34
CA LEU A 262 -7.18 26.29 32.81
C LEU A 262 -7.50 26.47 34.30
N ASN A 263 -6.56 27.08 35.02
CA ASN A 263 -6.76 27.55 36.39
C ASN A 263 -6.75 29.09 36.43
N ASN A 264 -6.90 29.67 37.62
CA ASN A 264 -6.90 31.13 37.80
C ASN A 264 -5.52 31.78 37.61
N GLN A 265 -4.45 31.00 37.46
CA GLN A 265 -3.10 31.47 37.21
C GLN A 265 -2.73 31.40 35.71
N SER A 266 -3.57 30.79 34.88
CA SER A 266 -3.32 30.67 33.44
C SER A 266 -3.34 32.04 32.77
N ASP A 267 -2.41 32.23 31.83
CA ASP A 267 -2.31 33.45 31.03
C ASP A 267 -3.33 33.48 29.87
N ILE A 268 -4.17 32.44 29.72
CA ILE A 268 -5.21 32.31 28.68
C ILE A 268 -6.53 32.85 29.23
N LEU A 269 -6.91 34.07 28.84
CA LEU A 269 -8.07 34.76 29.41
C LEU A 269 -9.17 35.03 28.37
N THR A 270 -8.77 35.26 27.13
CA THR A 270 -9.64 35.69 26.04
C THR A 270 -9.78 34.61 24.97
N ILE A 271 -10.75 34.80 24.06
CA ILE A 271 -10.86 33.94 22.87
C ILE A 271 -9.66 34.16 21.94
N ASP A 272 -9.16 35.39 21.85
CA ASP A 272 -7.99 35.72 21.03
C ASP A 272 -6.73 34.96 21.52
N ASP A 273 -6.54 34.81 22.84
CA ASP A 273 -5.46 33.99 23.39
C ASP A 273 -5.58 32.52 22.98
N GLN A 274 -6.80 31.99 22.99
CA GLN A 274 -7.08 30.61 22.58
C GLN A 274 -6.81 30.41 21.09
N ASP A 275 -7.25 31.34 20.24
CA ASP A 275 -7.02 31.28 18.80
C ASP A 275 -5.54 31.43 18.46
N PHE A 276 -4.81 32.26 19.20
CA PHE A 276 -3.35 32.37 19.06
C PHE A 276 -2.65 31.04 19.36
N ILE A 277 -3.09 30.30 20.39
CA ILE A 277 -2.56 28.95 20.69
C ILE A 277 -2.92 27.96 19.58
N ARG A 278 -4.14 28.02 19.03
CA ARG A 278 -4.53 27.17 17.89
C ARG A 278 -3.62 27.38 16.69
N GLU A 279 -3.31 28.63 16.36
CA GLU A 279 -2.37 29.00 15.30
C GLU A 279 -0.94 28.52 15.59
N GLN A 280 -0.47 28.63 16.84
CA GLN A 280 0.83 28.08 17.23
C GLN A 280 0.91 26.57 17.00
N ILE A 281 -0.13 25.82 17.40
CA ILE A 281 -0.20 24.37 17.19
C ILE A 281 -0.16 24.05 15.69
N ASP A 282 -0.92 24.78 14.86
CA ASP A 282 -0.93 24.52 13.42
C ASP A 282 0.43 24.81 12.78
N GLN A 283 1.09 25.92 13.15
CA GLN A 283 2.39 26.29 12.64
C GLN A 283 3.50 25.31 13.04
N GLN A 284 3.50 24.86 14.30
CA GLN A 284 4.52 23.93 14.81
C GLN A 284 4.35 22.50 14.29
N THR A 285 3.22 22.20 13.64
CA THR A 285 2.89 20.88 13.07
C THR A 285 2.70 20.93 11.55
N LYS A 286 3.09 22.04 10.91
CA LYS A 286 2.86 22.30 9.48
C LYS A 286 3.65 21.36 8.56
N GLU A 287 4.76 20.80 9.05
CA GLU A 287 5.59 19.84 8.34
C GLU A 287 4.93 18.46 8.17
N LEU A 288 3.90 18.16 8.98
CA LEU A 288 3.15 16.92 8.90
C LEU A 288 2.25 16.93 7.67
N LYS A 289 2.56 16.07 6.70
CA LYS A 289 1.86 15.97 5.40
C LYS A 289 0.56 15.16 5.50
N TYR A 290 -0.35 15.54 6.40
CA TYR A 290 -1.67 14.95 6.58
C TYR A 290 -2.78 16.01 6.47
N GLU A 291 -3.99 15.62 6.08
CA GLU A 291 -5.15 16.45 6.34
C GLU A 291 -5.41 16.43 7.85
N LYS A 292 -5.30 17.60 8.51
CA LYS A 292 -5.42 17.71 9.97
C LYS A 292 -6.85 18.12 10.34
N TRP A 293 -7.52 17.32 11.16
CA TRP A 293 -8.74 17.70 11.88
C TRP A 293 -8.36 17.95 13.35
N VAL A 294 -8.11 19.21 13.70
CA VAL A 294 -7.65 19.60 15.04
C VAL A 294 -8.77 20.29 15.78
N THR A 295 -9.11 19.76 16.95
CA THR A 295 -10.05 20.38 17.90
C THR A 295 -9.28 20.73 19.16
N VAL A 296 -9.30 22.01 19.54
CA VAL A 296 -8.64 22.50 20.77
C VAL A 296 -9.69 23.11 21.69
N CYS A 297 -9.93 22.46 22.82
CA CYS A 297 -10.86 22.87 23.85
C CYS A 297 -10.10 23.51 25.02
N PHE A 298 -10.68 24.55 25.60
CA PHE A 298 -10.18 25.20 26.80
C PHE A 298 -11.30 25.20 27.85
N THR A 299 -11.03 24.65 29.04
CA THR A 299 -12.04 24.49 30.09
C THR A 299 -11.44 24.72 31.47
N LYS A 300 -12.22 25.27 32.41
CA LYS A 300 -11.84 25.27 33.84
C LYS A 300 -12.25 24.00 34.56
N ASN A 301 -13.21 23.26 34.02
CA ASN A 301 -13.76 22.08 34.67
C ASN A 301 -13.29 20.82 33.96
N ARG A 302 -12.56 19.99 34.72
CA ARG A 302 -12.01 18.70 34.26
C ARG A 302 -13.06 17.73 33.72
N LYS A 303 -14.33 17.84 34.11
CA LYS A 303 -15.41 16.97 33.57
C LYS A 303 -15.65 17.12 32.07
N TRP A 304 -15.11 18.17 31.46
CA TRP A 304 -15.21 18.40 30.02
C TRP A 304 -13.95 17.97 29.27
N ALA A 305 -12.91 17.52 29.99
CA ALA A 305 -11.68 16.97 29.44
C ALA A 305 -11.65 15.47 29.74
N HIS A 306 -12.11 14.65 28.78
CA HIS A 306 -12.28 13.20 28.93
C HIS A 306 -11.76 12.45 27.75
#